data_AF-A0A2P6WGB9-F1
#
_entry.id   AF-A0A2P6WGB9-F1
#
_cell.length_a   1.000
_cell.length_b   1.000
_cell.length_c   1.000
_cell.angle_alpha   90.00
_cell.angle_beta   90.00
_cell.angle_gamma   90.00
#
_symmetry.space_group_name_H-M   'P 1'
#
loop_
_entity.id
_entity.type
_entity.pdbx_description
1 polymer ?
#
loop_
_entity_poly.entity_id
_entity_poly.type
_entity_poly.pdbx_seq_one_letter_code
_entity_poly.pdbx_strand_id
1 'polypeptide(L)'
;MALCYNLVAMKASPALYVLFVLLVSASATAQVWSGDITVHGLSGAQLVQACSPLRYVQLENGAVPVPEKDMADAAQCMGYIWGVVSMLEVYQKVCLPVGVTSHRTSLQMVKMVLKYADQHPEELNYSALVLIAPPIENAFPCKRP
;
A
#
# COMPACT_ATOMS: atom_id res chain seq x y z
N MET A 1 20.22 -6.91 26.41
CA MET A 1 21.57 -6.40 26.09
C MET A 1 22.37 -7.52 25.46
N ALA A 2 23.13 -7.16 24.42
CA ALA A 2 24.29 -7.86 23.88
C ALA A 2 24.08 -9.16 23.08
N LEU A 3 23.72 -9.02 21.81
CA LEU A 3 24.23 -9.90 20.73
C LEU A 3 24.46 -9.06 19.45
N CYS A 4 25.41 -8.13 19.53
CA CYS A 4 25.95 -7.41 18.37
C CYS A 4 27.48 -7.32 18.48
N TYR A 5 28.21 -8.43 18.53
CA TYR A 5 29.65 -8.43 18.23
C TYR A 5 30.05 -9.80 17.71
N ASN A 6 30.22 -9.88 16.39
CA ASN A 6 31.36 -10.51 15.73
C ASN A 6 31.09 -10.51 14.21
N LEU A 7 31.05 -9.31 13.63
CA LEU A 7 31.35 -9.18 12.21
C LEU A 7 32.85 -9.45 12.08
N VAL A 8 33.16 -10.71 11.78
CA VAL A 8 34.47 -11.16 11.37
C VAL A 8 34.94 -10.21 10.27
N ALA A 9 36.05 -9.52 10.53
CA ALA A 9 36.80 -8.80 9.51
C ALA A 9 37.41 -9.84 8.54
N MET A 10 36.58 -10.43 7.69
CA MET A 10 37.04 -11.21 6.55
C MET A 10 37.56 -10.20 5.55
N LYS A 11 38.88 -10.21 5.35
CA LYS A 11 39.54 -9.57 4.20
C LYS A 11 39.04 -10.30 2.95
N ALA A 12 37.85 -9.92 2.49
CA ALA A 12 37.17 -10.58 1.40
C ALA A 12 38.04 -10.45 0.15
N SER A 13 38.50 -11.60 -0.35
CA SER A 13 39.22 -11.66 -1.62
C SER A 13 38.33 -11.06 -2.72
N PRO A 14 38.87 -10.23 -3.64
CA PRO A 14 38.06 -9.63 -4.71
C PRO A 14 37.30 -10.67 -5.54
N ALA A 15 37.81 -11.90 -5.63
CA ALA A 15 37.14 -13.04 -6.25
C ALA A 15 35.80 -13.38 -5.57
N LEU A 16 35.68 -13.23 -4.25
CA LEU A 16 34.48 -13.54 -3.47
C LEU A 16 33.41 -12.47 -3.65
N TYR A 17 33.82 -11.19 -3.81
CA TYR A 17 32.94 -10.09 -4.19
C TYR A 17 32.38 -10.27 -5.60
N VAL A 18 33.24 -10.64 -6.56
CA VAL A 18 32.81 -10.92 -7.94
C VAL A 18 31.85 -12.12 -7.97
N LEU A 19 32.12 -13.17 -7.19
CA LEU A 19 31.22 -14.32 -7.09
C LEU A 19 29.86 -13.93 -6.51
N PHE A 20 29.83 -13.09 -5.47
CA PHE A 20 28.60 -12.62 -4.84
C PHE A 20 27.78 -11.72 -5.79
N VAL A 21 28.45 -10.82 -6.52
CA VAL A 21 27.81 -9.97 -7.54
C VAL A 21 27.27 -10.81 -8.71
N LEU A 22 28.00 -11.84 -9.16
CA LEU A 22 27.55 -12.77 -10.19
C LEU A 22 26.40 -13.67 -9.73
N LEU A 23 26.39 -14.10 -8.46
CA LEU A 23 25.29 -14.87 -7.89
C LEU A 23 24.01 -14.03 -7.79
N VAL A 24 24.12 -12.75 -7.38
CA VAL A 24 22.98 -11.83 -7.31
C VAL A 24 22.44 -11.51 -8.72
N SER A 25 23.30 -11.34 -9.72
CA SER A 25 22.88 -11.05 -11.10
C SER A 25 22.32 -12.29 -11.83
N ALA A 26 22.79 -13.51 -11.52
CA ALA A 26 22.25 -14.74 -12.08
C ALA A 26 20.84 -15.07 -11.55
N SER A 27 20.49 -14.66 -10.33
CA SER A 27 19.12 -14.79 -9.82
C SER A 27 18.12 -13.78 -10.41
N ALA A 28 18.60 -12.70 -11.04
CA ALA A 28 17.74 -11.64 -11.55
C ALA A 28 17.13 -11.95 -12.94
N THR A 29 17.60 -12.97 -13.65
CA THR A 29 17.14 -13.27 -15.03
C THR A 29 16.26 -14.51 -15.15
N ALA A 30 16.09 -15.31 -14.09
CA ALA A 30 15.38 -16.58 -14.19
C ALA A 30 13.88 -16.54 -13.81
N GLN A 31 13.33 -15.40 -13.36
CA GLN A 31 11.92 -15.33 -12.92
C GLN A 31 11.11 -14.16 -13.51
N VAL A 32 11.67 -13.39 -14.43
CA VAL A 32 10.95 -12.31 -15.13
C VAL A 32 10.73 -12.73 -16.57
N TRP A 33 9.70 -13.54 -16.84
CA TRP A 33 8.95 -13.70 -18.11
C TRP A 33 8.45 -15.13 -18.31
N SER A 34 7.24 -15.40 -17.85
CA SER A 34 6.24 -16.20 -18.59
C SER A 34 4.95 -16.26 -17.77
N GLY A 35 4.37 -15.10 -17.53
CA GLY A 35 3.02 -14.99 -17.01
C GLY A 35 2.44 -13.74 -17.63
N ASP A 36 1.41 -13.91 -18.45
CA ASP A 36 0.50 -12.83 -18.81
C ASP A 36 0.23 -12.01 -17.55
N ILE A 37 0.75 -10.78 -17.46
CA ILE A 37 0.31 -9.85 -16.43
C ILE A 37 -1.06 -9.39 -16.90
N THR A 38 -2.05 -10.25 -16.76
CA THR A 38 -3.43 -9.81 -16.71
C THR A 38 -3.51 -8.96 -15.46
N VAL A 39 -3.41 -7.64 -15.64
CA VAL A 39 -3.77 -6.65 -14.61
C VAL A 39 -5.29 -6.77 -14.43
N HIS A 40 -5.74 -7.86 -13.82
CA HIS A 40 -7.09 -7.94 -13.31
C HIS A 40 -7.14 -6.91 -12.19
N GLY A 41 -7.76 -5.77 -12.49
CA GLY A 41 -7.95 -4.71 -11.50
C GLY A 41 -8.55 -5.30 -10.24
N LEU A 42 -8.03 -4.88 -9.08
CA LEU A 42 -8.55 -5.29 -7.79
C LEU A 42 -10.05 -4.95 -7.73
N SER A 43 -10.90 -5.93 -7.41
CA SER A 43 -12.32 -5.66 -7.17
C SER A 43 -12.53 -4.92 -5.85
N GLY A 44 -13.69 -4.29 -5.71
CA GLY A 44 -14.09 -3.63 -4.47
C GLY A 44 -14.13 -4.59 -3.28
N ALA A 45 -14.67 -5.79 -3.47
CA ALA A 45 -14.69 -6.84 -2.45
C ALA A 45 -13.28 -7.25 -1.98
N GLN A 46 -12.35 -7.45 -2.93
CA GLN A 46 -10.96 -7.78 -2.61
C GLN A 46 -10.26 -6.64 -1.86
N LEU A 47 -10.50 -5.38 -2.24
CA LEU A 47 -9.97 -4.24 -1.51
C LEU A 47 -10.49 -4.22 -0.06
N VAL A 48 -11.81 -4.37 0.15
CA VAL A 48 -12.41 -4.35 1.49
C VAL A 48 -11.85 -5.47 2.37
N GLN A 49 -11.61 -6.65 1.79
CA GLN A 49 -10.97 -7.76 2.50
C GLN A 49 -9.54 -7.39 2.93
N ALA A 50 -8.72 -6.87 2.02
CA ALA A 50 -7.36 -6.43 2.32
C ALA A 50 -7.32 -5.33 3.39
N CYS A 51 -8.33 -4.46 3.40
CA CYS A 51 -8.46 -3.36 4.35
C CYS A 51 -9.03 -3.77 5.71
N SER A 52 -9.56 -4.99 5.86
CA SER A 52 -10.20 -5.45 7.09
C SER A 52 -9.33 -5.37 8.35
N PRO A 53 -8.00 -5.60 8.32
CA PRO A 53 -7.16 -5.46 9.51
C PRO A 53 -7.09 -4.01 10.03
N LEU A 54 -7.34 -3.03 9.16
CA LEU A 54 -7.24 -1.60 9.48
C LEU A 54 -8.54 -1.03 10.06
N ARG A 55 -9.65 -1.78 10.07
CA ARG A 55 -10.95 -1.33 10.60
C ARG A 55 -10.87 -0.88 12.06
N TYR A 56 -10.05 -1.56 12.85
CA TYR A 56 -9.98 -1.37 14.30
C TYR A 56 -8.73 -0.61 14.77
N VAL A 57 -7.85 -0.20 13.86
CA VAL A 57 -6.65 0.55 14.21
C VAL A 57 -7.04 1.97 14.64
N GLN A 58 -6.69 2.33 15.88
CA GLN A 58 -6.90 3.65 16.46
C GLN A 58 -5.62 4.48 16.40
N LEU A 59 -5.79 5.79 16.17
CA LEU A 59 -4.70 6.75 15.90
C LEU A 59 -4.20 7.48 17.16
N GLU A 60 -4.87 7.32 18.30
CA GLU A 60 -4.54 8.05 19.52
C GLU A 60 -3.92 7.10 20.55
N ASN A 61 -2.62 7.25 20.78
CA ASN A 61 -1.85 6.80 21.95
C ASN A 61 -1.85 5.29 22.31
N GLY A 62 -2.35 4.41 21.45
CA GLY A 62 -2.36 2.97 21.66
C GLY A 62 -2.58 2.19 20.38
N ALA A 63 -1.76 2.46 19.35
CA ALA A 63 -1.83 1.75 18.08
C ALA A 63 -1.83 0.24 18.33
N VAL A 64 -2.94 -0.43 18.04
CA VAL A 64 -2.97 -1.90 18.02
C VAL A 64 -2.12 -2.31 16.83
N PRO A 65 -0.97 -2.96 17.04
CA PRO A 65 -0.14 -3.40 15.93
C PRO A 65 -0.95 -4.36 15.06
N VAL A 66 -0.92 -4.14 13.75
CA VAL A 66 -1.47 -5.09 12.78
C VAL A 66 -0.68 -6.40 12.97
N PRO A 67 -1.34 -7.55 13.19
CA PRO A 67 -0.65 -8.83 13.30
C PRO A 67 0.25 -9.07 12.09
N GLU A 68 1.40 -9.71 12.28
CA GLU A 68 2.38 -9.95 11.20
C GLU A 68 1.73 -10.62 9.97
N LYS A 69 0.85 -11.60 10.23
CA LYS A 69 0.08 -12.31 9.19
C LYS A 69 -0.82 -11.40 8.33
N ASP A 70 -1.21 -10.23 8.85
CA ASP A 70 -2.14 -9.29 8.22
C ASP A 70 -1.40 -8.07 7.62
N MET A 71 -0.07 -7.99 7.77
CA MET A 71 0.72 -6.85 7.30
C MET A 71 0.71 -6.72 5.77
N ALA A 72 0.71 -7.84 5.05
CA ALA A 72 0.67 -7.83 3.58
C ALA A 72 -0.66 -7.24 3.07
N ASP A 73 -1.78 -7.68 3.64
CA ASP A 73 -3.12 -7.19 3.32
C ASP A 73 -3.27 -5.70 3.65
N ALA A 74 -2.83 -5.30 4.84
CA ALA A 74 -2.82 -3.89 5.26
C ALA A 74 -1.97 -3.02 4.33
N ALA A 75 -0.79 -3.49 3.93
CA ALA A 75 0.08 -2.79 2.98
C ALA A 75 -0.56 -2.68 1.59
N GLN A 76 -1.19 -3.75 1.09
CA GLN A 76 -1.89 -3.75 -0.18
C GLN A 76 -3.06 -2.75 -0.17
N CYS A 77 -3.87 -2.76 0.89
CA CYS A 77 -4.97 -1.82 1.09
C CYS A 77 -4.48 -0.36 1.04
N MET A 78 -3.50 -0.01 1.89
CA MET A 78 -2.99 1.36 1.96
C MET A 78 -2.33 1.79 0.66
N GLY A 79 -1.53 0.91 0.04
CA GLY A 79 -0.84 1.19 -1.21
C GLY A 79 -1.81 1.44 -2.37
N TYR A 80 -2.87 0.64 -2.48
CA TYR A 80 -3.86 0.80 -3.55
C TYR A 80 -4.65 2.10 -3.37
N ILE A 81 -5.15 2.39 -2.17
CA ILE A 81 -5.87 3.64 -1.89
C ILE A 81 -4.98 4.85 -2.16
N TRP A 82 -3.73 4.82 -1.71
CA TRP A 82 -2.78 5.91 -1.96
C TRP A 82 -2.51 6.10 -3.45
N GLY A 83 -2.32 5.02 -4.20
CA GLY A 83 -2.14 5.08 -5.65
C GLY A 83 -3.30 5.77 -6.36
N VAL A 84 -4.54 5.42 -6.00
CA VAL A 84 -5.74 6.09 -6.54
C VAL A 84 -5.78 7.57 -6.15
N VAL A 85 -5.54 7.89 -4.87
CA VAL A 85 -5.55 9.27 -4.38
C VAL A 85 -4.50 10.13 -5.10
N SER A 86 -3.26 9.64 -5.25
CA SER A 86 -2.20 10.33 -5.99
C SER A 86 -2.58 10.53 -7.46
N MET A 87 -3.21 9.54 -8.09
CA MET A 87 -3.71 9.68 -9.45
C MET A 87 -4.76 10.80 -9.54
N LEU A 88 -5.73 10.84 -8.62
CA LEU A 88 -6.76 11.88 -8.57
C LEU A 88 -6.16 13.28 -8.35
N GLU A 89 -5.11 13.38 -7.54
CA GLU A 89 -4.40 14.64 -7.29
C GLU A 89 -3.69 15.14 -8.56
N VAL A 90 -2.99 14.24 -9.27
CA VAL A 90 -2.34 14.56 -10.56
C VAL A 90 -3.35 15.05 -11.61
N TYR A 91 -4.54 14.44 -11.64
CA TYR A 91 -5.63 14.87 -12.54
C TYR A 91 -6.44 16.07 -12.01
N GLN A 92 -6.02 16.69 -10.90
CA GLN A 92 -6.70 17.81 -10.24
C GLN A 92 -8.17 17.53 -9.93
N LYS A 93 -8.51 16.26 -9.67
CA LYS A 93 -9.83 15.83 -9.19
C LYS A 93 -9.97 16.04 -7.69
N VAL A 94 -8.87 15.88 -6.96
CA VAL A 94 -8.80 16.10 -5.50
C VAL A 94 -7.69 17.09 -5.17
N CYS A 95 -7.94 17.93 -4.16
CA CYS A 95 -6.99 18.90 -3.65
C CYS A 95 -6.80 18.65 -2.17
N LEU A 96 -5.81 17.84 -1.83
CA LEU A 96 -5.51 17.50 -0.44
C LEU A 96 -4.94 18.72 0.29
N PRO A 97 -5.41 19.02 1.52
CA PRO A 97 -4.81 20.09 2.31
C PRO A 97 -3.33 19.82 2.60
N VAL A 98 -2.56 20.90 2.74
CA VAL A 98 -1.14 20.82 3.11
C VAL A 98 -1.02 20.13 4.48
N GLY A 99 -0.20 19.08 4.59
CA GLY A 99 -0.01 18.29 5.82
C GLY A 99 -0.76 16.96 5.87
N VAL A 100 -1.51 16.61 4.82
CA VAL A 100 -2.23 15.32 4.67
C VAL A 100 -1.30 14.11 4.51
N THR A 101 0.02 14.27 4.42
CA THR A 101 0.98 13.17 4.30
C THR A 101 1.23 12.38 5.58
N SER A 102 0.56 12.72 6.69
CA SER A 102 0.73 11.99 7.95
C SER A 102 0.11 10.59 7.91
N HIS A 103 0.69 9.63 8.62
CA HIS A 103 0.13 8.28 8.81
C HIS A 103 -1.33 8.30 9.29
N ARG A 104 -1.71 9.33 10.07
CA ARG A 104 -3.09 9.55 10.51
C ARG A 104 -4.05 9.74 9.34
N THR A 105 -3.62 10.45 8.31
CA THR A 105 -4.48 10.76 7.18
C THR A 105 -4.69 9.58 6.26
N SER A 106 -3.66 8.75 6.06
CA SER A 106 -3.80 7.50 5.30
C SER A 106 -4.83 6.57 5.95
N LEU A 107 -4.80 6.43 7.28
CA LEU A 107 -5.80 5.64 8.00
C LEU A 107 -7.20 6.28 7.97
N GLN A 108 -7.31 7.61 7.96
CA GLN A 108 -8.60 8.28 7.76
C GLN A 108 -9.17 7.99 6.36
N MET A 109 -8.35 8.04 5.30
CA MET A 109 -8.76 7.68 3.94
C MET A 109 -9.25 6.24 3.87
N VAL A 110 -8.53 5.29 4.47
CA VAL A 110 -8.96 3.89 4.58
C VAL A 110 -10.34 3.78 5.25
N LYS A 111 -10.55 4.48 6.37
CA LYS A 111 -11.83 4.49 7.07
C LYS A 111 -12.96 5.11 6.25
N MET A 112 -12.68 6.15 5.46
CA MET A 112 -13.67 6.74 4.55
C MET A 112 -14.08 5.75 3.46
N VAL A 113 -13.11 5.07 2.83
CA VAL A 113 -13.38 4.06 1.79
C VAL A 113 -14.17 2.89 2.36
N LEU A 114 -13.80 2.38 3.53
CA LEU A 114 -14.54 1.28 4.18
C LEU A 114 -15.96 1.68 4.57
N LYS A 115 -16.14 2.90 5.08
CA LYS A 115 -17.48 3.44 5.38
C LYS A 115 -18.32 3.55 4.11
N TYR A 116 -17.74 4.03 3.01
CA TYR A 116 -18.42 4.13 1.73
C TYR A 116 -18.80 2.73 1.19
N ALA A 117 -17.88 1.76 1.27
CA ALA A 117 -18.17 0.38 0.89
C ALA A 117 -19.30 -0.26 1.73
N ASP A 118 -19.38 0.04 3.03
CA ASP A 118 -20.48 -0.41 3.90
C ASP A 118 -21.83 0.23 3.50
N GLN A 119 -21.81 1.40 2.86
CA GLN A 119 -23.00 2.12 2.38
C GLN A 119 -23.41 1.76 0.94
N HIS A 120 -22.48 1.22 0.15
CA HIS A 120 -22.63 0.92 -1.28
C HIS A 120 -22.23 -0.53 -1.61
N PRO A 121 -22.92 -1.55 -1.05
CA PRO A 121 -22.54 -2.95 -1.23
C PRO A 121 -22.64 -3.43 -2.68
N GLU A 122 -23.48 -2.80 -3.51
CA GLU A 122 -23.59 -3.06 -4.94
C GLU A 122 -22.27 -2.78 -5.68
N GLU A 123 -21.47 -1.84 -5.19
CA GLU A 123 -20.23 -1.42 -5.84
C GLU A 123 -19.04 -2.34 -5.55
N LEU A 124 -19.18 -3.29 -4.61
CA LEU A 124 -18.15 -4.26 -4.26
C LEU A 124 -17.78 -5.18 -5.45
N ASN A 125 -18.68 -5.36 -6.41
CA ASN A 125 -18.47 -6.19 -7.60
C ASN A 125 -17.72 -5.45 -8.73
N TYR A 126 -17.53 -4.14 -8.61
CA TYR A 126 -16.79 -3.33 -9.58
C TYR A 126 -15.32 -3.21 -9.21
N SER A 127 -14.57 -2.48 -10.04
CA SER A 127 -13.18 -2.11 -9.75
C SER A 127 -13.10 -1.33 -8.43
N ALA A 128 -12.08 -1.60 -7.63
CA ALA A 128 -11.75 -0.88 -6.39
C ALA A 128 -11.68 0.64 -6.59
N LEU A 129 -11.31 1.11 -7.80
CA LEU A 129 -11.35 2.52 -8.16
C LEU A 129 -12.74 3.15 -7.96
N VAL A 130 -13.82 2.42 -8.27
CA VAL A 130 -15.21 2.86 -8.12
C VAL A 130 -15.56 3.09 -6.66
N LEU A 131 -15.01 2.30 -5.73
CA LEU A 131 -15.21 2.50 -4.30
C LEU A 131 -14.36 3.64 -3.71
N ILE A 132 -13.17 3.87 -4.27
CA ILE A 132 -12.21 4.82 -3.69
C ILE A 132 -12.47 6.25 -4.18
N ALA A 133 -12.68 6.44 -5.49
CA ALA A 133 -12.70 7.79 -6.04
C ALA A 133 -13.86 8.65 -5.51
N PRO A 134 -15.13 8.19 -5.49
CA PRO A 134 -16.26 9.02 -5.05
C PRO A 134 -16.12 9.60 -3.63
N PRO A 135 -15.82 8.80 -2.57
CA PRO A 135 -15.71 9.38 -1.22
C PRO A 135 -14.54 10.36 -1.08
N ILE A 136 -13.44 10.15 -1.80
CA ILE A 136 -12.27 11.04 -1.76
C ILE A 136 -12.54 12.34 -2.53
N GLU A 137 -13.10 12.27 -3.74
CA GLU A 137 -13.49 13.44 -4.54
C GLU A 137 -14.50 14.33 -3.80
N ASN A 138 -15.48 13.71 -3.13
CA ASN A 138 -16.46 14.43 -2.33
C ASN A 138 -15.85 15.07 -1.07
N ALA A 139 -14.88 14.43 -0.44
CA ALA A 139 -14.23 14.93 0.77
C ALA A 139 -13.21 16.05 0.49
N PHE A 140 -12.53 16.01 -0.65
CA PHE A 140 -11.42 16.91 -0.98
C PHE A 140 -11.57 17.54 -2.38
N PRO A 141 -12.70 18.20 -2.69
CA PRO A 141 -12.89 18.78 -4.00
C PRO A 141 -11.89 19.90 -4.27
N CYS A 142 -11.31 19.92 -5.48
CA CYS A 142 -10.59 21.09 -5.95
C CYS A 142 -11.57 22.24 -6.20
N LYS A 143 -11.25 23.44 -5.72
CA LYS A 143 -11.95 24.66 -6.17
C LYS A 143 -11.66 24.82 -7.65
N ARG A 144 -12.71 25.03 -8.47
CA ARG A 144 -12.50 25.46 -9.86
C ARG A 144 -11.72 26.78 -9.83
N PRO A 145 -10.76 26.99 -10.75
CA PRO A 145 -10.06 28.26 -10.87
C PRO A 145 -11.04 29.41 -11.13
#